data_AF-A0A7Y2UXV4-F1
#
_entry.id   AF-A0A7Y2UXV4-F1
#
_cell.length_a   1.000
_cell.length_b   1.000
_cell.length_c   1.000
_cell.angle_alpha   90.00
_cell.angle_beta   90.00
_cell.angle_gamma   90.00
#
_symmetry.space_group_name_H-M   'P 1'
#
loop_
_entity.id
_entity.type
_entity.pdbx_description
1 polymer ?
#
loop_
_entity_poly.entity_id
_entity_poly.type
_entity_poly.pdbx_seq_one_letter_code
_entity_poly.pdbx_strand_id
1 'polypeptide(L)'
;MISYKERSSEVELMDDLTLDQSQIKAVLADINKANRLLGGNRITLKAIQRLANKFPRTKYRIVDMGCGDGSMLREVAAFCAGLGINVELTGIDLN
;
A
#
# COMPACT_ATOMS: atom_id res chain seq x y z
N MET A 1 24.33 -10.24 -17.75
CA MET A 1 22.96 -9.91 -18.20
C MET A 1 22.01 -10.65 -17.29
N ILE A 2 21.11 -9.96 -16.60
CA ILE A 2 20.11 -10.62 -15.72
C ILE A 2 19.13 -11.37 -16.62
N SER A 3 18.96 -12.66 -16.37
CA SER A 3 17.97 -13.50 -17.06
C SER A 3 16.70 -13.53 -16.22
N TYR A 4 15.57 -13.12 -16.80
CA TYR A 4 14.25 -13.18 -16.16
C TYR A 4 13.49 -14.47 -16.47
N LYS A 5 14.17 -15.48 -17.04
CA LYS A 5 13.54 -16.77 -17.39
C LYS A 5 13.29 -17.66 -16.18
N GLU A 6 14.14 -17.55 -15.17
CA GLU A 6 14.05 -18.35 -13.94
C GLU A 6 13.83 -17.43 -12.75
N ARG A 7 13.15 -17.96 -11.72
CA ARG A 7 12.94 -17.25 -10.45
C ARG A 7 14.29 -17.01 -9.76
N SER A 8 14.50 -15.79 -9.22
CA SER A 8 15.67 -15.52 -8.38
C SER A 8 15.61 -16.34 -7.09
N SER A 9 16.76 -16.87 -6.67
CA SER A 9 16.94 -17.55 -5.38
C SER A 9 17.73 -16.70 -4.37
N GLU A 10 18.04 -15.45 -4.74
CA GLU A 10 18.64 -14.50 -3.81
C GLU A 10 17.66 -14.16 -2.68
N VAL A 11 18.20 -13.90 -1.49
CA VAL A 11 17.41 -13.51 -0.32
C VAL A 11 16.77 -12.14 -0.58
N GLU A 12 15.49 -12.01 -0.27
CA GLU A 12 14.79 -10.73 -0.36
C GLU A 12 15.30 -9.79 0.73
N LEU A 13 15.88 -8.67 0.31
CA LEU A 13 16.48 -7.70 1.22
C LEU A 13 15.43 -7.14 2.20
N MET A 14 14.21 -6.87 1.72
CA MET A 14 13.13 -6.27 2.54
C MET A 14 12.60 -7.20 3.65
N ASP A 15 12.93 -8.50 3.62
CA ASP A 15 12.59 -9.44 4.68
C ASP A 15 13.57 -9.39 5.87
N ASP A 16 14.71 -8.69 5.72
CA ASP A 16 15.69 -8.53 6.80
C ASP A 16 15.32 -7.37 7.74
N LEU A 17 14.73 -7.73 8.89
CA LEU A 17 14.33 -6.79 9.95
C LEU A 17 15.51 -6.09 10.65
N THR A 18 16.76 -6.48 10.35
CA THR A 18 17.96 -5.82 10.88
C THR A 18 18.48 -4.70 10.00
N LEU A 19 17.86 -4.48 8.84
CA LEU A 19 18.21 -3.42 7.92
C LEU A 19 18.16 -2.04 8.57
N ASP A 20 19.05 -1.17 8.08
CA ASP A 20 19.05 0.22 8.49
C ASP A 20 17.74 0.92 8.05
N GLN A 21 17.11 1.59 9.01
CA GLN A 21 15.82 2.25 8.82
C GLN A 21 15.85 3.35 7.74
N SER A 22 17.01 3.97 7.48
CA SER A 22 17.12 4.94 6.40
C SER A 22 17.08 4.29 5.01
N GLN A 23 17.59 3.06 4.89
CA GLN A 23 17.51 2.27 3.66
C GLN A 23 16.07 1.83 3.39
N ILE A 24 15.36 1.31 4.41
CA ILE A 24 13.94 0.92 4.30
C ILE A 24 13.10 2.13 3.83
N LYS A 25 13.32 3.30 4.45
CA LYS A 25 12.60 4.52 4.08
C LYS A 25 12.88 4.95 2.63
N ALA A 26 14.12 4.82 2.15
CA ALA A 26 14.46 5.14 0.77
C ALA A 26 13.77 4.19 -0.22
N VAL A 27 13.78 2.88 0.07
CA VAL A 27 13.11 1.86 -0.75
C VAL A 27 11.60 2.10 -0.79
N LEU A 28 10.96 2.36 0.36
CA LEU A 28 9.53 2.68 0.42
C LEU A 28 9.19 3.95 -0.36
N ALA A 29 10.05 4.97 -0.34
CA ALA A 29 9.86 6.18 -1.14
C ALA A 29 9.89 5.90 -2.65
N ASP A 30 10.80 5.03 -3.10
CA ASP A 30 10.87 4.60 -4.50
C ASP A 30 9.66 3.76 -4.91
N ILE A 31 9.23 2.81 -4.06
CA ILE A 31 7.99 2.04 -4.25
C ILE A 31 6.79 2.99 -4.37
N ASN A 32 6.69 3.98 -3.49
CA ASN A 32 5.62 4.98 -3.51
C ASN A 32 5.61 5.79 -4.80
N LYS A 33 6.80 6.16 -5.31
CA LYS A 33 6.94 6.86 -6.59
C LYS A 33 6.50 5.96 -7.76
N ALA A 34 6.92 4.71 -7.78
CA ALA A 34 6.51 3.75 -8.81
C ALA A 34 5.00 3.52 -8.79
N ASN A 35 4.40 3.31 -7.61
CA ASN A 35 2.97 3.14 -7.44
C ASN A 35 2.16 4.34 -7.93
N ARG A 36 2.65 5.57 -7.72
CA ARG A 36 2.01 6.78 -8.24
C ARG A 36 2.14 6.91 -9.76
N LEU A 37 3.33 6.68 -10.31
CA LEU A 37 3.59 6.82 -11.75
C LEU A 37 2.86 5.76 -12.58
N LEU A 38 2.83 4.51 -12.10
CA LEU A 38 2.20 3.38 -12.79
C LEU A 38 0.70 3.25 -12.44
N GLY A 39 0.19 4.07 -11.53
CA GLY A 39 -1.22 4.11 -11.15
C GLY A 39 -1.66 2.93 -10.27
N GLY A 40 -0.74 2.29 -9.54
CA GLY A 40 -1.02 1.18 -8.62
C GLY A 40 -2.08 1.53 -7.58
N ASN A 41 -1.95 2.71 -6.94
CA ASN A 41 -2.92 3.17 -5.94
C ASN A 41 -4.34 3.31 -6.52
N ARG A 42 -4.46 3.74 -7.79
CA ARG A 42 -5.75 4.02 -8.43
C ARG A 42 -6.64 2.78 -8.52
N ILE A 43 -6.04 1.59 -8.68
CA ILE A 43 -6.78 0.33 -8.77
C ILE A 43 -7.48 0.05 -7.44
N THR A 44 -6.74 0.15 -6.33
CA THR A 44 -7.27 -0.04 -4.97
C THR A 44 -8.35 0.98 -4.63
N LEU A 45 -8.13 2.27 -4.91
CA LEU A 45 -9.12 3.33 -4.64
C LEU A 45 -10.45 3.08 -5.39
N LYS A 46 -10.38 2.69 -6.67
CA LYS A 46 -11.57 2.33 -7.45
C LYS A 46 -12.28 1.10 -6.91
N ALA A 47 -11.54 0.10 -6.43
CA ALA A 47 -12.13 -1.08 -5.82
C ALA A 47 -12.88 -0.71 -4.53
N ILE A 48 -12.30 0.13 -3.68
CA ILE A 48 -12.94 0.62 -2.45
C ILE A 48 -14.23 1.37 -2.78
N GLN A 49 -14.21 2.30 -3.75
CA GLN A 49 -15.41 3.02 -4.17
C GLN A 49 -16.50 2.06 -4.68
N ARG A 50 -16.14 1.09 -5.52
CA ARG A 50 -17.08 0.09 -6.04
C ARG A 50 -17.70 -0.74 -4.92
N LEU A 51 -16.91 -1.15 -3.94
CA LEU A 51 -17.39 -1.90 -2.77
C LEU A 51 -18.32 -1.04 -1.91
N ALA A 52 -17.95 0.22 -1.65
CA ALA A 52 -18.76 1.14 -0.87
C ALA A 52 -20.12 1.44 -1.52
N ASN A 53 -20.16 1.56 -2.85
CA ASN A 53 -21.40 1.74 -3.61
C ASN A 53 -22.26 0.46 -3.60
N LYS A 54 -21.63 -0.71 -3.72
CA LYS A 54 -22.33 -2.00 -3.75
C LYS A 54 -22.89 -2.39 -2.39
N PHE A 55 -22.19 -2.03 -1.31
CA PHE A 55 -22.52 -2.44 0.05
C PHE A 55 -22.52 -1.22 0.99
N PRO A 56 -23.49 -0.31 0.88
CA PRO A 56 -23.50 0.94 1.63
C PRO A 56 -23.52 0.70 3.14
N ARG A 57 -22.64 1.40 3.86
CA ARG A 57 -22.51 1.38 5.33
C ARG A 57 -22.23 2.79 5.84
N THR A 58 -22.57 3.04 7.10
CA THR A 58 -22.26 4.29 7.80
C THR A 58 -20.79 4.46 8.13
N LYS A 59 -20.04 3.35 8.21
CA LYS A 59 -18.59 3.32 8.44
C LYS A 59 -18.00 2.01 7.91
N TYR A 60 -16.82 2.07 7.32
CA TYR A 60 -16.00 0.90 6.96
C TYR A 60 -14.76 0.84 7.85
N ARG A 61 -14.31 -0.37 8.16
CA ARG A 61 -12.99 -0.60 8.75
C ARG A 61 -12.13 -1.31 7.71
N ILE A 62 -10.96 -0.77 7.43
CA ILE A 62 -10.01 -1.30 6.45
C ILE A 62 -8.69 -1.56 7.17
N VAL A 63 -8.16 -2.77 7.02
CA VAL A 63 -6.86 -3.18 7.55
C VAL A 63 -5.91 -3.40 6.39
N ASP A 64 -4.71 -2.83 6.49
CA ASP A 64 -3.62 -3.00 5.54
C ASP A 64 -2.47 -3.76 6.23
N MET A 65 -2.22 -4.98 5.76
CA MET A 65 -1.23 -5.91 6.32
C MET A 65 0.03 -5.85 5.48
N GLY A 66 1.16 -5.44 6.09
CA GLY A 66 2.35 -5.04 5.34
C GLY A 66 2.17 -3.64 4.76
N CYS A 67 1.74 -2.67 5.59
CA CYS A 67 1.40 -1.32 5.12
C CYS A 67 2.62 -0.45 4.76
N GLY A 68 3.84 -0.93 5.01
CA GLY A 68 5.08 -0.19 4.87
C GLY A 68 5.03 1.14 5.62
N ASP A 69 5.28 2.24 4.92
CA ASP A 69 5.21 3.59 5.49
C ASP A 69 3.79 4.15 5.60
N GLY A 70 2.76 3.34 5.31
CA GLY A 70 1.35 3.71 5.34
C GLY A 70 0.90 4.60 4.17
N SER A 71 1.66 4.68 3.07
CA SER A 71 1.30 5.52 1.93
C SER A 71 -0.08 5.20 1.35
N MET A 72 -0.40 3.91 1.21
CA MET A 72 -1.70 3.47 0.69
C MET A 72 -2.85 3.91 1.60
N LEU A 73 -2.71 3.73 2.91
CA LEU A 73 -3.71 4.16 3.88
C LEU A 73 -3.96 5.68 3.84
N ARG A 74 -2.90 6.49 3.66
CA ARG A 74 -3.04 7.95 3.48
C ARG A 74 -3.83 8.31 2.22
N GLU A 75 -3.55 7.63 1.10
CA GLU A 75 -4.27 7.84 -0.16
C GLU A 75 -5.75 7.40 -0.03
N VAL A 76 -6.02 6.30 0.65
CA VAL A 76 -7.39 5.82 0.95
C VAL A 76 -8.13 6.83 1.83
N ALA A 77 -7.50 7.35 2.88
CA ALA A 77 -8.09 8.35 3.77
C ALA A 77 -8.53 9.59 2.99
N ALA A 78 -7.62 10.16 2.20
CA ALA A 78 -7.88 11.36 1.39
C ALA A 78 -9.00 11.12 0.37
N PHE A 79 -8.94 9.98 -0.34
CA PHE A 79 -9.94 9.63 -1.35
C PHE A 79 -11.33 9.42 -0.75
N CYS A 80 -11.43 8.69 0.37
CA CYS A 80 -12.69 8.44 1.04
C CYS A 80 -13.29 9.72 1.63
N ALA A 81 -12.45 10.61 2.21
CA ALA A 81 -12.88 11.92 2.70
C ALA A 81 -13.49 12.77 1.57
N GLY A 82 -12.87 12.80 0.38
CA GLY A 82 -13.39 13.51 -0.79
C GLY A 82 -14.72 12.97 -1.33
N LEU A 83 -15.09 11.72 -0.99
CA LEU A 83 -16.34 11.08 -1.38
C LEU A 83 -17.38 11.01 -0.25
N GLY A 84 -17.07 11.53 0.94
CA GLY A 84 -17.94 11.38 2.11
C GLY A 84 -18.06 9.94 2.63
N ILE A 85 -17.11 9.07 2.29
CA ILE A 85 -17.07 7.68 2.78
C ILE A 85 -16.35 7.67 4.13
N ASN A 86 -17.06 7.32 5.19
CA ASN A 86 -16.48 7.24 6.54
C ASN A 86 -15.68 5.93 6.69
N VAL A 87 -14.39 6.06 7.02
CA VAL A 87 -13.47 4.94 7.16
C VAL A 87 -12.67 5.02 8.47
N GLU A 88 -12.42 3.86 9.06
CA GLU A 88 -11.39 3.64 10.08
C GLU A 88 -10.31 2.75 9.47
N LEU A 89 -9.07 3.22 9.52
CA LEU A 89 -7.94 2.62 8.83
C LEU A 89 -6.93 2.12 9.86
N THR A 90 -6.45 0.89 9.69
CA THR A 90 -5.44 0.29 10.54
C THR A 90 -4.33 -0.29 9.66
N GLY A 91 -3.09 0.14 9.90
CA GLY A 91 -1.90 -0.45 9.28
C GLY A 91 -1.19 -1.35 10.27
N ILE A 92 -0.73 -2.50 9.81
CA ILE A 92 0.09 -3.43 10.59
C ILE A 92 1.30 -3.77 9.74
N ASP A 93 2.49 -3.53 10.29
CA ASP A 93 3.76 -3.81 9.62
C ASP A 93 4.80 -4.30 10.65
N LEU A 94 5.81 -5.03 10.17
CA LEU A 94 6.92 -5.55 10.98
C LEU A 94 8.17 -4.66 10.91
N ASN A 95 8.21 -3.72 9.97
CA ASN A 95 9.32 -2.77 9.75
C ASN A 95 9.38 -1.64 10.78
#